data_AF-A0AAD4BGM6-F1
#
_entry.id   AF-A0AAD4BGM6-F1
#
_cell.length_a   1.000
_cell.length_b   1.000
_cell.length_c   1.000
_cell.angle_alpha   90.00
_cell.angle_beta   90.00
_cell.angle_gamma   90.00
#
_symmetry.space_group_name_H-M   'P 1'
#
loop_
_entity.id
_entity.type
_entity.pdbx_description
1 polymer ?
#
loop_
_entity_poly.entity_id
_entity_poly.type
_entity_poly.pdbx_seq_one_letter_code
_entity_poly.pdbx_strand_id
1 'polypeptide(L)' 'QPSEYPAWRPPTYHVTSASTPSLLSRTTPKHDPDLPSNFPRNAKWCGDGSSLVIQCENRSFQMF' A
#
# COMPACT_ATOMS: atom_id res chain seq x y z
N GLN A 1 33.40 -16.85 -22.56
CA GLN A 1 33.61 -15.70 -21.66
C GLN A 1 32.79 -15.94 -20.39
N PRO A 2 33.38 -15.91 -19.19
CA PRO A 2 32.61 -15.87 -17.95
C PRO A 2 31.82 -14.56 -17.91
N SER A 3 30.58 -14.60 -17.43
CA SER A 3 29.71 -13.42 -17.36
C SER A 3 30.36 -12.32 -16.50
N GLU A 4 30.61 -11.15 -17.08
CA GLU A 4 31.23 -9.98 -16.42
C GLU A 4 30.35 -9.35 -15.32
N TYR A 5 29.21 -9.95 -15.01
CA TYR A 5 28.28 -9.46 -14.00
C TYR A 5 28.45 -10.23 -12.70
N PRO A 6 28.58 -9.52 -11.56
CA PRO A 6 28.59 -10.18 -10.26
C PRO A 6 27.27 -10.94 -10.05
N ALA A 7 27.36 -12.11 -9.41
CA ALA A 7 26.18 -12.86 -9.00
C ALA A 7 25.27 -11.96 -8.15
N TRP A 8 24.00 -11.84 -8.54
CA TRP A 8 23.01 -11.08 -7.79
C TRP A 8 22.96 -11.57 -6.34
N ARG A 9 22.97 -10.63 -5.39
CA ARG A 9 22.77 -10.92 -3.97
C ARG A 9 21.45 -10.28 -3.53
N PRO A 10 20.55 -11.02 -2.86
CA PRO A 10 19.35 -10.42 -2.31
C PRO A 10 19.71 -9.37 -1.24
N PRO A 11 18.93 -8.28 -1.12
CA PRO A 11 19.08 -7.34 -0.02
C PRO A 11 18.80 -8.03 1.32
N THR A 12 19.63 -7.75 2.32
CA THR A 12 19.42 -8.20 3.70
C THR A 12 18.62 -7.14 4.45
N TYR A 13 17.39 -7.47 4.86
CA TYR A 13 16.57 -6.58 5.66
C TYR A 13 16.81 -6.87 7.14
N HIS A 14 17.28 -5.88 7.88
CA HIS A 14 17.35 -5.94 9.35
C HIS A 14 15.96 -5.66 9.92
N VAL A 15 15.07 -6.65 9.84
CA VAL A 15 13.77 -6.60 10.50
C VAL A 15 14.03 -6.92 11.97
N THR A 16 14.41 -5.92 12.77
CA THR A 16 14.62 -6.11 14.20
C THR A 16 13.32 -6.58 14.84
N SER A 17 13.34 -7.74 15.50
CA SER A 17 12.24 -8.26 16.32
C SER A 17 11.84 -7.33 17.48
N ALA A 18 12.61 -6.27 17.71
CA ALA A 18 12.46 -5.33 18.82
C ALA A 18 11.42 -4.22 18.59
N SER A 19 10.96 -4.01 17.35
CA SER A 19 9.99 -2.95 17.04
C SER A 19 8.75 -3.56 16.40
N THR A 20 7.69 -3.72 17.18
CA THR A 20 6.36 -4.01 16.64
C THR A 20 5.95 -2.87 15.71
N PRO A 21 5.59 -3.14 14.44
CA PRO A 21 5.13 -2.10 13.55
C PRO A 21 3.90 -1.40 14.16
N SER A 22 3.96 -0.08 14.29
CA SER A 22 2.83 0.72 14.74
C SER A 22 1.98 1.14 13.54
N LEU A 23 0.67 1.18 13.75
CA LEU A 23 -0.25 1.70 12.75
C LEU A 23 -0.04 3.22 12.63
N LEU A 24 0.50 3.67 11.49
CA LEU A 24 0.75 5.09 11.25
C LEU A 24 -0.53 5.86 10.88
N SER A 25 -1.38 5.25 10.04
CA SER A 25 -2.59 5.90 9.55
C SER A 25 -3.68 4.88 9.26
N ARG A 26 -4.93 5.28 9.48
CA ARG A 26 -6.12 4.52 9.11
C ARG A 26 -7.09 5.41 8.36
N THR A 27 -7.56 4.95 7.22
CA THR A 27 -8.52 5.66 6.38
C THR A 27 -9.72 4.78 6.07
N THR A 28 -10.89 5.39 6.02
CA THR A 28 -12.16 4.73 5.73
C THR A 28 -12.78 5.37 4.49
N PRO A 29 -13.42 4.59 3.60
CA PRO A 29 -14.16 5.15 2.48
C PRO A 29 -15.20 6.16 2.95
N LYS A 30 -15.40 7.20 2.15
CA LYS A 30 -16.54 8.12 2.32
C LYS A 30 -17.84 7.33 2.34
N HIS A 31 -18.75 7.76 3.21
CA HIS A 31 -20.09 7.22 3.31
C HIS A 31 -20.83 7.35 1.98
N ASP A 32 -21.47 6.27 1.54
CA ASP A 32 -22.30 6.22 0.35
C ASP A 32 -23.74 5.91 0.77
N PRO A 33 -24.71 6.83 0.57
CA PRO A 33 -26.11 6.60 0.92
C PRO A 33 -26.74 5.40 0.21
N ASP A 34 -26.31 5.11 -1.02
CA ASP A 34 -26.84 4.03 -1.85
C ASP A 34 -26.15 2.70 -1.55
N LEU A 35 -24.97 2.74 -0.91
CA LEU A 35 -24.22 1.57 -0.48
C LEU A 35 -23.60 1.76 0.92
N PRO A 36 -24.40 1.58 2.00
CA PRO A 36 -23.96 1.81 3.37
C PRO A 36 -22.77 0.94 3.81
N SER A 37 -22.59 -0.22 3.15
CA SER A 37 -21.50 -1.17 3.40
C SER A 37 -20.34 -1.03 2.41
N ASN A 38 -20.07 0.17 1.89
CA ASN A 38 -18.94 0.40 0.99
C ASN A 38 -17.59 0.11 1.67
N PHE A 39 -16.67 -0.55 0.96
CA PHE A 39 -15.34 -0.91 1.45
C PHE A 39 -14.27 -0.78 0.35
N PRO A 40 -12.98 -0.63 0.69
CA PRO A 40 -11.89 -0.62 -0.28
C PRO A 40 -11.65 -2.01 -0.89
N ARG A 41 -11.58 -2.12 -2.21
CA ARG A 41 -11.17 -3.34 -2.93
C ARG A 41 -9.70 -3.33 -3.31
N ASN A 42 -9.17 -2.16 -3.65
CA ASN A 42 -7.77 -1.98 -4.04
C ASN A 42 -7.25 -0.64 -3.53
N ALA A 43 -5.93 -0.56 -3.32
CA ALA A 43 -5.26 0.64 -2.88
C ALA A 43 -3.88 0.74 -3.54
N LYS A 44 -3.50 1.93 -4.00
CA LYS A 44 -2.18 2.22 -4.56
C LYS A 44 -1.65 3.55 -4.03
N TRP A 45 -0.44 3.50 -3.49
CA TRP A 45 0.32 4.70 -3.14
C TRP A 45 0.88 5.34 -4.41
N CYS A 46 0.95 6.67 -4.41
CA CYS A 46 1.80 7.42 -5.32
C CYS A 46 3.27 7.00 -5.13
N GLY A 47 4.08 7.10 -6.18
CA GLY A 47 5.48 6.62 -6.13
C GLY A 47 6.38 7.35 -5.13
N ASP A 48 5.98 8.57 -4.75
CA ASP A 48 6.61 9.40 -3.71
C ASP A 48 6.04 9.15 -2.30
N GLY A 49 5.01 8.30 -2.17
CA GLY A 49 4.35 7.97 -0.90
C GLY A 49 3.51 9.10 -0.30
N SER A 50 3.27 10.20 -1.03
CA SER A 50 2.57 11.38 -0.48
C SER A 50 1.04 11.23 -0.48
N SER A 51 0.50 10.35 -1.32
CA SER A 51 -0.94 10.14 -1.47
C SER A 51 -1.29 8.70 -1.77
N LEU A 52 -2.54 8.34 -1.48
CA LEU A 52 -3.12 7.01 -1.65
C LEU A 52 -4.41 7.11 -2.46
N VAL A 53 -4.51 6.36 -3.56
CA VAL A 53 -5.77 6.17 -4.28
C VAL A 53 -6.35 4.81 -3.91
N ILE A 54 -7.63 4.79 -3.53
CA ILE A 54 -8.39 3.56 -3.28
C ILE A 54 -9.49 3.39 -4.34
N GLN A 55 -9.69 2.16 -4.78
CA GLN A 55 -10.88 1.73 -5.53
C GLN A 55 -11.86 1.09 -4.56
N CYS A 56 -13.07 1.62 -4.49
CA CYS A 56 -14.11 1.16 -3.59
C CYS A 56 -15.11 0.21 -4.27
N GLU A 57 -15.90 -0.49 -3.46
CA GLU A 57 -16.95 -1.39 -3.96
C GLU A 57 -18.01 -0.65 -4.80
N ASN A 58 -18.37 0.57 -4.40
CA ASN A 58 -19.31 1.40 -5.13
C ASN A 58 -18.80 1.91 -6.51
N ARG A 59 -17.67 1.39 -7.01
CA ARG A 59 -17.02 1.77 -8.27
C ARG A 59 -16.48 3.22 -8.27
N SER A 60 -16.34 3.83 -7.09
CA SER A 60 -15.67 5.13 -6.94
C SER A 60 -14.17 4.97 -6.71
N PHE A 61 -13.42 6.02 -7.08
CA PHE A 61 -12.05 6.22 -6.64
C PHE A 61 -12.01 7.34 -5.60
N GLN A 62 -11.26 7.12 -4.52
CA GLN A 62 -11.05 8.12 -3.46
C GLN A 62 -9.56 8.32 -3.22
N MET A 63 -9.16 9.57 -3.00
CA MET A 63 -7.76 9.96 -2.79
C MET A 63 -7.57 10.51 -1.38
N PHE A 64 -6.46 10.14 -0.75
CA PHE A 64 -6.06 10.53 0.61
C PHE A 64 -4.60 10.98 0.64
#